data_AF-A0A4W5R0Y4-F1
#
_entry.id   AF-A0A4W5R0Y4-F1
#
_cell.length_a   1.000
_cell.length_b   1.000
_cell.length_c   1.000
_cell.angle_alpha   90.00
_cell.angle_beta   90.00
_cell.angle_gamma   90.00
#
_symmetry.space_group_name_H-M   'P 1'
#
loop_
_entity.id
_entity.type
_entity.pdbx_description
1 polymer ?
#
loop_
_entity_poly.entity_id
_entity_poly.type
_entity_poly.pdbx_seq_one_letter_code
_entity_poly.pdbx_strand_id
1 'polypeptide(L)'
;MSVQPPAMEATPCEYAGILGDSSESDQEPSPEDQLAASWENLPILERLGLSIGTEMTEEEVESAFAQLALAFRCDQYTLAQRLQAEEHDRTVAQENLNLELERARDTLQFLRGRCVDAERSEMLSCIEASLDTVLDSVSDIIAAAEMLGVVHQEARVCCSVEIMEVHVEHLKRRYAVESAELLETRKRLLRSRGRNHSDSEEGDVRNRFVRRDSLQTLTRRRVSVTLIPTGSQVRNSDTIRLTPIFAL
;
A
#
# COMPACT_ATOMS: atom_id res chain seq x y z
N MET A 1 -75.33 -12.96 -54.47
CA MET A 1 -74.81 -11.78 -53.75
C MET A 1 -73.71 -12.28 -52.83
N SER A 2 -72.46 -11.99 -53.22
CA SER A 2 -71.23 -12.16 -52.43
C SER A 2 -71.25 -11.18 -51.24
N VAL A 3 -70.51 -11.36 -50.14
CA VAL A 3 -69.05 -11.20 -50.02
C VAL A 3 -68.64 -11.60 -48.58
N GLN A 4 -67.45 -12.21 -48.42
CA GLN A 4 -66.75 -12.52 -47.16
C GLN A 4 -65.81 -11.36 -46.74
N PRO A 5 -65.12 -11.40 -45.57
CA PRO A 5 -64.85 -10.27 -44.65
C PRO A 5 -63.52 -9.53 -44.97
N PRO A 6 -62.95 -8.64 -44.11
CA PRO A 6 -61.92 -9.12 -43.17
C PRO A 6 -61.59 -8.24 -41.91
N ALA A 7 -60.77 -8.85 -41.03
CA ALA A 7 -59.64 -8.31 -40.24
C ALA A 7 -59.77 -7.04 -39.37
N MET A 8 -59.47 -7.17 -38.07
CA MET A 8 -58.84 -6.08 -37.29
C MET A 8 -57.33 -6.33 -37.26
N GLU A 9 -56.61 -5.56 -38.08
CA GLU A 9 -55.17 -5.35 -37.98
C GLU A 9 -54.84 -4.34 -36.89
N ALA A 10 -53.69 -4.54 -36.26
CA ALA A 10 -53.01 -3.59 -35.41
C ALA A 10 -52.60 -2.34 -36.19
N THR A 11 -52.71 -1.16 -35.58
CA THR A 11 -51.88 0.00 -35.94
C THR A 11 -51.47 0.80 -34.69
N PRO A 12 -50.32 1.49 -34.76
CA PRO A 12 -49.50 1.91 -33.62
C PRO A 12 -49.84 3.33 -33.20
N CYS A 13 -49.72 3.62 -31.90
CA CYS A 13 -49.77 5.00 -31.42
C CYS A 13 -48.37 5.62 -31.55
N GLU A 14 -48.09 6.22 -32.71
CA GLU A 14 -47.08 7.25 -32.86
C GLU A 14 -47.55 8.51 -32.13
N TYR A 15 -46.85 8.92 -31.07
CA TYR A 15 -46.90 10.29 -30.57
C TYR A 15 -45.52 10.92 -30.82
N ALA A 16 -45.45 11.66 -31.92
CA ALA A 16 -44.32 12.49 -32.27
C ALA A 16 -44.24 13.71 -31.33
N GLY A 17 -43.04 13.91 -30.77
CA GLY A 17 -42.37 15.21 -30.62
C GLY A 17 -43.15 16.34 -29.94
N ILE A 18 -42.82 16.59 -28.68
CA ILE A 18 -42.72 17.97 -28.18
C ILE A 18 -41.26 18.19 -27.79
N LEU A 19 -40.56 18.97 -28.61
CA LEU A 19 -39.34 19.68 -28.25
C LEU A 19 -39.66 20.52 -27.00
N GLY A 20 -39.17 20.07 -25.84
CA GLY A 20 -38.98 20.93 -24.69
C GLY A 20 -37.63 21.62 -24.84
N ASP A 21 -37.67 22.89 -25.18
CA ASP A 21 -36.56 23.84 -25.08
C ASP A 21 -36.11 23.91 -23.62
N SER A 22 -35.17 23.05 -23.22
CA SER A 22 -34.48 23.17 -21.95
C SER A 22 -33.51 24.33 -22.09
N SER A 23 -33.97 25.51 -21.68
CA SER A 23 -33.12 26.63 -21.36
C SER A 23 -31.97 26.15 -20.46
N GLU A 24 -30.77 26.10 -21.02
CA GLU A 24 -29.51 25.99 -20.32
C GLU A 24 -29.41 27.24 -19.44
N SER A 25 -29.95 27.12 -18.22
CA SER A 25 -29.74 28.11 -17.18
C SER A 25 -28.30 27.93 -16.72
N ASP A 26 -27.43 28.85 -17.12
CA ASP A 26 -26.12 29.10 -16.52
C ASP A 26 -26.34 29.43 -15.03
N GLN A 27 -26.62 28.41 -14.23
CA GLN A 27 -26.69 28.52 -12.79
C GLN A 27 -25.25 28.55 -12.31
N GLU A 28 -24.73 29.74 -12.02
CA GLU A 28 -23.40 29.87 -11.42
C GLU A 28 -23.31 28.94 -10.20
N PRO A 29 -22.23 28.15 -10.09
CA PRO A 29 -22.10 27.15 -9.03
C PRO A 29 -22.22 27.85 -7.68
N SER A 30 -22.99 27.27 -6.76
CA SER A 30 -23.17 27.89 -5.46
C SER A 30 -21.82 27.98 -4.71
N PRO A 31 -21.67 28.90 -3.75
CA PRO A 31 -20.42 29.01 -2.97
C PRO A 31 -20.03 27.68 -2.30
N GLU A 32 -21.01 26.85 -1.96
CA GLU A 32 -20.79 25.52 -1.37
C GLU A 32 -20.24 24.53 -2.39
N ASP A 33 -20.70 24.59 -3.64
CA ASP A 33 -20.19 23.75 -4.75
C ASP A 33 -18.77 24.17 -5.16
N GLN A 34 -18.48 25.47 -5.12
CA GLN A 34 -17.15 26.00 -5.38
C GLN A 34 -16.15 25.62 -4.27
N LEU A 35 -16.59 25.65 -3.00
CA LEU A 35 -15.79 25.20 -1.88
C LEU A 35 -15.58 23.69 -1.95
N ALA A 36 -16.62 22.88 -2.16
CA ALA A 36 -16.50 21.44 -2.29
C ALA A 36 -15.54 21.04 -3.43
N ALA A 37 -15.65 21.68 -4.59
CA ALA A 37 -14.70 21.51 -5.68
C ALA A 37 -13.28 21.94 -5.29
N SER A 38 -13.11 23.01 -4.50
CA SER A 38 -11.79 23.40 -3.99
C SER A 38 -11.21 22.33 -3.07
N TRP A 39 -12.01 21.73 -2.19
CA TRP A 39 -11.59 20.67 -1.26
C TRP A 39 -11.20 19.37 -1.98
N GLU A 40 -11.85 19.01 -3.08
CA GLU A 40 -11.53 17.81 -3.86
C GLU A 40 -10.25 17.95 -4.69
N ASN A 41 -9.88 19.18 -5.06
CA ASN A 41 -8.70 19.47 -5.86
C ASN A 41 -7.41 19.66 -5.04
N LEU A 42 -7.49 19.75 -3.71
CA LEU A 42 -6.32 19.86 -2.84
C LEU A 42 -5.58 18.51 -2.71
N PRO A 43 -4.24 18.50 -2.67
CA PRO A 43 -3.49 17.31 -2.34
C PRO A 43 -3.91 16.78 -0.96
N ILE A 44 -3.93 15.45 -0.80
CA ILE A 44 -4.43 14.76 0.41
C ILE A 44 -3.81 15.32 1.69
N LEU A 45 -2.53 15.68 1.64
CA LEU A 45 -1.81 16.31 2.75
C LEU A 45 -2.39 17.67 3.16
N GLU A 46 -2.67 18.55 2.20
CA GLU A 46 -3.27 19.86 2.50
C GLU A 46 -4.70 19.71 3.03
N ARG A 47 -5.45 18.72 2.53
CA ARG A 47 -6.78 18.38 3.07
C ARG A 47 -6.72 17.91 4.53
N LEU A 48 -5.62 17.30 4.94
CA LEU A 48 -5.36 16.88 6.32
C LEU A 48 -4.81 18.02 7.20
N GLY A 49 -4.74 19.25 6.69
CA GLY A 49 -4.14 20.39 7.40
C GLY A 49 -2.61 20.29 7.48
N LEU A 50 -2.01 19.35 6.75
CA LEU A 50 -0.57 19.12 6.66
C LEU A 50 -0.07 19.81 5.40
N SER A 51 0.06 21.13 5.46
CA SER A 51 0.71 21.91 4.41
C SER A 51 2.20 21.59 4.42
N ILE A 52 2.62 20.43 3.90
CA ILE A 52 4.03 20.03 3.76
C ILE A 52 4.66 20.85 2.62
N GLY A 53 4.67 22.18 2.79
CA GLY A 53 5.51 23.11 2.08
C GLY A 53 6.87 23.19 2.74
N THR A 54 7.84 23.76 2.03
CA THR A 54 9.28 23.63 2.29
C THR A 54 9.79 24.18 3.64
N GLU A 55 8.96 24.79 4.49
CA GLU A 55 9.37 25.26 5.83
C GLU A 55 8.23 25.07 6.85
N MET A 56 8.17 23.89 7.48
CA MET A 56 7.46 23.72 8.75
C MET A 56 8.45 23.90 9.91
N THR A 57 8.02 24.55 10.98
CA THR A 57 8.78 24.63 12.22
C THR A 57 8.80 23.27 12.94
N GLU A 58 9.80 23.05 13.80
CA GLU A 58 9.89 21.82 14.61
C GLU A 58 8.62 21.62 15.46
N GLU A 59 8.04 22.70 16.01
CA GLU A 59 6.80 22.66 16.79
C GLU A 59 5.58 22.24 15.94
N GLU A 60 5.47 22.76 14.71
CA GLU A 60 4.39 22.36 13.80
C GLU A 60 4.51 20.90 13.38
N VAL A 61 5.73 20.42 13.11
CA VAL A 61 5.98 19.01 12.77
C VAL A 61 5.62 18.09 13.94
N GLU A 62 6.03 18.43 15.17
CA GLU A 62 5.70 17.64 16.37
C GLU A 62 4.20 17.64 16.67
N SER A 63 3.52 18.79 16.50
CA SER A 63 2.07 18.88 16.65
C SER A 63 1.34 18.03 15.61
N ALA A 64 1.73 18.12 14.34
CA ALA A 64 1.19 17.30 13.25
C ALA A 64 1.42 15.80 13.51
N PHE A 65 2.62 15.43 13.95
CA PHE A 65 2.95 14.06 14.32
C PHE A 65 2.07 13.55 15.46
N ALA A 66 1.90 14.33 16.54
CA ALA A 66 1.06 13.94 17.67
C ALA A 66 -0.41 13.72 17.26
N GLN A 67 -0.93 14.58 16.39
CA GLN A 67 -2.29 14.45 15.85
C GLN A 67 -2.45 13.19 14.99
N LEU A 68 -1.51 12.98 14.05
CA LEU A 68 -1.50 11.78 13.20
C LEU A 68 -1.35 10.49 14.00
N ALA A 69 -0.43 10.47 14.97
CA ALA A 69 -0.21 9.31 15.83
C ALA A 69 -1.44 8.99 16.67
N LEU A 70 -2.15 10.01 17.18
CA LEU A 70 -3.39 9.81 17.90
C LEU A 70 -4.49 9.24 17.00
N ALA A 71 -4.71 9.83 15.82
CA ALA A 71 -5.68 9.35 14.85
C ALA A 71 -5.40 7.89 14.46
N PHE A 72 -4.15 7.59 14.11
CA PHE A 72 -3.71 6.25 13.75
C PHE A 72 -3.94 5.22 14.87
N ARG A 73 -3.68 5.58 16.13
CA ARG A 73 -3.93 4.67 17.27
C ARG A 73 -5.42 4.41 17.50
N CYS A 74 -6.27 5.40 17.25
CA CYS A 74 -7.73 5.21 17.29
C CYS A 74 -8.18 4.23 16.20
N ASP A 75 -7.64 4.39 14.99
CA ASP A 75 -7.95 3.54 13.85
C ASP A 75 -7.49 2.08 14.09
N GLN A 76 -6.22 1.92 14.50
CA GLN A 76 -5.62 0.62 14.86
C GLN A 76 -6.40 -0.10 15.95
N TYR A 77 -6.94 0.61 16.95
CA TYR A 77 -7.70 0.01 18.04
C TYR A 77 -8.97 -0.71 17.55
N THR A 78 -9.63 -0.18 16.51
CA THR A 78 -10.88 -0.75 15.97
C THR A 78 -10.66 -1.64 14.75
N LEU A 79 -9.48 -1.57 14.14
CA LEU A 79 -9.16 -2.22 12.86
C LEU A 79 -9.48 -3.72 12.85
N ALA A 80 -9.08 -4.46 13.90
CA ALA A 80 -9.30 -5.91 13.97
C ALA A 80 -10.80 -6.27 13.96
N GLN A 81 -11.63 -5.49 14.65
CA GLN A 81 -13.08 -5.71 14.68
C GLN A 81 -13.72 -5.38 13.33
N ARG A 82 -13.26 -4.30 12.68
CA ARG A 82 -13.74 -3.91 11.35
C ARG A 82 -13.37 -4.93 10.29
N LEU A 83 -12.15 -5.49 10.35
CA LEU A 83 -11.71 -6.56 9.45
C LEU A 83 -12.56 -7.81 9.64
N GLN A 84 -12.76 -8.25 10.88
CA GLN A 84 -13.59 -9.42 11.17
C GLN A 84 -15.05 -9.23 10.72
N ALA A 85 -15.61 -8.03 10.91
CA ALA A 85 -16.97 -7.71 10.46
C ALA A 85 -17.09 -7.76 8.93
N GLU A 86 -16.13 -7.18 8.22
CA GLU A 86 -16.08 -7.22 6.76
C GLU A 86 -15.94 -8.65 6.23
N GLU A 87 -15.03 -9.45 6.81
CA GLU A 87 -14.83 -10.85 6.44
C GLU A 87 -16.12 -11.66 6.64
N HIS A 88 -16.80 -11.43 7.77
CA HIS A 88 -18.06 -12.10 8.07
C HIS A 88 -19.15 -11.73 7.07
N ASP A 89 -19.35 -10.43 6.80
CA ASP A 89 -20.36 -9.95 5.85
C ASP A 89 -20.09 -10.51 4.44
N ARG A 90 -18.82 -10.57 4.03
CA ARG A 90 -18.39 -11.17 2.77
C ARG A 90 -18.71 -12.66 2.72
N THR A 91 -18.38 -13.42 3.76
CA THR A 91 -18.69 -14.85 3.84
C THR A 91 -20.20 -15.09 3.75
N VAL A 92 -21.00 -14.33 4.49
CA VAL A 92 -22.47 -14.43 4.45
C VAL A 92 -23.01 -14.11 3.06
N ALA A 93 -22.51 -13.06 2.41
CA ALA A 93 -22.90 -12.71 1.04
C ALA A 93 -22.55 -13.82 0.05
N GLN A 94 -21.34 -14.41 0.16
CA GLN A 94 -20.89 -15.49 -0.70
C GLN A 94 -21.70 -16.78 -0.51
N GLU A 95 -22.00 -17.15 0.73
CA GLU A 95 -22.84 -18.30 1.05
C GLU A 95 -24.27 -18.13 0.51
N ASN A 96 -24.86 -16.95 0.69
CA ASN A 96 -26.19 -16.63 0.16
C ASN A 96 -26.23 -16.69 -1.37
N LEU A 97 -25.21 -16.15 -2.04
CA LEU A 97 -25.11 -16.21 -3.50
C LEU A 97 -25.03 -17.66 -3.99
N ASN A 98 -24.18 -18.48 -3.38
CA ASN A 98 -24.03 -19.88 -3.75
C ASN A 98 -25.37 -20.63 -3.60
N LEU A 99 -26.09 -20.37 -2.50
CA LEU A 99 -27.40 -20.98 -2.26
C LEU A 99 -28.43 -20.58 -3.33
N GLU A 100 -28.48 -19.31 -3.72
CA GLU A 100 -29.39 -18.85 -4.78
C GLU A 100 -29.00 -19.40 -6.17
N LEU A 101 -27.70 -19.53 -6.46
CA LEU A 101 -27.22 -20.16 -7.69
C LEU A 101 -27.58 -21.64 -7.75
N GLU A 102 -27.45 -22.37 -6.63
CA GLU A 102 -27.88 -23.76 -6.53
C GLU A 102 -29.39 -23.88 -6.79
N ARG A 103 -30.21 -23.06 -6.13
CA ARG A 103 -31.67 -23.04 -6.35
C ARG A 103 -32.05 -22.70 -7.80
N ALA A 104 -31.34 -21.76 -8.42
CA ALA A 104 -31.53 -21.41 -9.81
C ALA A 104 -31.21 -22.59 -10.73
N ARG A 105 -30.07 -23.27 -10.51
CA ARG A 105 -29.67 -24.47 -11.26
C ARG A 105 -30.66 -25.62 -11.10
N ASP A 106 -31.13 -25.90 -9.88
CA ASP A 106 -32.15 -26.91 -9.62
C ASP A 106 -33.44 -26.63 -10.39
N THR A 107 -33.86 -25.36 -10.41
CA THR A 107 -35.05 -24.92 -11.15
C THR A 107 -34.86 -25.09 -12.66
N LEU A 108 -33.70 -24.70 -13.19
CA LEU A 108 -33.37 -24.87 -14.61
C LEU A 108 -33.34 -26.36 -15.00
N GLN A 109 -32.77 -27.22 -14.15
CA GLN A 109 -32.74 -28.66 -14.37
C GLN A 109 -34.16 -29.26 -14.36
N PHE A 110 -35.02 -28.84 -13.44
CA PHE A 110 -36.42 -29.25 -13.40
C PHE A 110 -37.17 -28.82 -14.67
N LEU A 111 -37.00 -27.57 -15.10
CA LEU A 111 -37.61 -27.05 -16.34
C LEU A 111 -37.11 -27.78 -17.58
N ARG A 112 -35.81 -28.08 -17.64
CA ARG A 112 -35.17 -28.84 -18.71
C ARG A 112 -35.80 -30.24 -18.84
N GLY A 113 -36.03 -30.93 -17.73
CA GLY A 113 -36.70 -32.24 -17.71
C GLY A 113 -38.15 -32.23 -18.23
N ARG A 114 -38.79 -31.06 -18.30
CA ARG A 114 -40.15 -30.87 -18.85
C ARG A 114 -40.16 -30.29 -20.27
N CYS A 115 -39.01 -29.84 -20.77
CA CYS A 115 -38.91 -29.29 -22.11
C CYS A 115 -38.75 -30.41 -23.15
N VAL A 116 -39.61 -30.39 -24.17
CA VAL A 116 -39.55 -31.31 -25.32
C VAL A 116 -39.06 -30.58 -26.58
N ASP A 117 -38.97 -29.25 -26.50
CA ASP A 117 -38.59 -28.37 -27.59
C ASP A 117 -37.10 -28.03 -27.54
N ALA A 118 -36.42 -28.21 -28.68
CA ALA A 118 -34.99 -27.94 -28.82
C ALA A 118 -34.66 -26.45 -28.60
N GLU A 119 -35.47 -25.53 -29.11
CA GLU A 119 -35.23 -24.09 -28.95
C GLU A 119 -35.32 -23.67 -27.47
N ARG A 120 -36.28 -24.21 -26.72
CA ARG A 120 -36.42 -23.94 -25.28
C ARG A 120 -35.27 -24.54 -24.48
N SER A 121 -34.82 -25.74 -24.85
CA SER A 121 -33.66 -26.37 -24.19
C SER A 121 -32.36 -25.58 -24.43
N GLU A 122 -32.19 -24.98 -25.62
CA GLU A 122 -31.05 -24.13 -25.94
C GLU A 122 -31.09 -22.83 -25.12
N MET A 123 -32.26 -22.19 -25.01
CA MET A 123 -32.44 -21.02 -24.14
C MET A 123 -32.09 -21.32 -22.67
N LEU A 124 -32.52 -22.46 -22.13
CA LEU A 124 -32.15 -22.88 -20.77
C LEU A 124 -30.63 -23.06 -20.62
N SER A 125 -29.96 -23.65 -21.62
CA SER A 125 -28.51 -23.79 -21.64
C SER A 125 -27.78 -22.44 -21.68
N CYS A 126 -28.33 -21.47 -22.38
CA CYS A 126 -27.80 -20.11 -22.43
C CYS A 126 -27.90 -19.43 -21.06
N ILE A 127 -29.02 -19.63 -20.35
CA ILE A 127 -29.21 -19.11 -18.98
C ILE A 127 -28.19 -19.76 -18.03
N GLU A 128 -28.00 -21.08 -18.08
CA GLU A 128 -26.98 -21.76 -17.26
C GLU A 128 -25.58 -21.20 -17.50
N ALA A 129 -25.17 -21.01 -18.77
CA ALA A 129 -23.89 -20.42 -19.10
C ALA A 129 -23.75 -18.97 -18.60
N SER A 130 -24.85 -18.19 -18.62
CA SER A 130 -24.86 -16.84 -18.06
C SER A 130 -24.68 -16.84 -16.54
N LEU A 131 -25.27 -17.80 -15.82
CA LEU A 131 -25.09 -17.96 -14.37
C LEU A 131 -23.66 -18.33 -14.01
N ASP A 132 -23.01 -19.18 -14.81
CA ASP A 132 -21.60 -19.53 -14.64
C ASP A 132 -20.71 -18.28 -14.82
N THR A 133 -20.99 -17.48 -15.85
CA THR A 133 -20.28 -16.21 -16.09
C THR A 133 -20.46 -15.24 -14.92
N VAL A 134 -21.67 -15.16 -14.36
CA VAL A 134 -21.96 -14.34 -13.18
C VAL A 134 -21.15 -14.82 -11.97
N LEU A 135 -21.12 -16.13 -11.70
CA LEU A 135 -20.33 -16.70 -10.59
C LEU A 135 -18.83 -16.38 -10.72
N ASP A 136 -18.27 -16.53 -11.92
CA ASP A 136 -16.87 -16.20 -12.19
C ASP A 136 -16.60 -14.71 -11.93
N SER A 137 -17.45 -13.84 -12.48
CA SER A 137 -17.31 -12.39 -12.29
C SER A 137 -17.42 -11.96 -10.82
N VAL A 138 -18.31 -12.58 -10.04
CA VAL A 138 -18.44 -12.27 -8.62
C VAL A 138 -17.23 -12.76 -7.84
N SER A 139 -16.66 -13.92 -8.21
CA SER A 139 -15.42 -14.41 -7.61
C SER A 139 -14.26 -13.43 -7.83
N ASP A 140 -14.15 -12.86 -9.04
CA ASP A 140 -13.17 -11.81 -9.35
C ASP A 140 -13.42 -10.53 -8.54
N ILE A 141 -14.69 -10.13 -8.37
CA ILE A 141 -15.07 -8.97 -7.54
C ILE A 141 -14.70 -9.21 -6.08
N ILE A 142 -14.94 -10.40 -5.53
CA ILE A 142 -14.57 -10.76 -4.16
C ILE A 142 -13.04 -10.67 -3.98
N ALA A 143 -12.26 -11.23 -4.91
CA ALA A 143 -10.80 -11.15 -4.87
C ALA A 143 -10.29 -9.69 -4.96
N ALA A 144 -10.94 -8.87 -5.79
CA ALA A 144 -10.63 -7.45 -5.88
C ALA A 144 -10.99 -6.71 -4.58
N ALA A 145 -12.11 -7.04 -3.94
CA ALA A 145 -12.55 -6.45 -2.68
C ALA A 145 -11.60 -6.79 -1.52
N GLU A 146 -11.01 -7.98 -1.50
CA GLU A 146 -9.99 -8.37 -0.52
C GLU A 146 -8.70 -7.55 -0.71
N MET A 147 -8.22 -7.38 -1.95
CA MET A 147 -6.97 -6.64 -2.20
C MET A 147 -7.11 -5.11 -2.11
N LEU A 148 -8.25 -4.58 -2.53
CA LEU A 148 -8.49 -3.14 -2.67
C LEU A 148 -9.46 -2.59 -1.61
N GLY A 149 -10.04 -3.44 -0.77
CA GLY A 149 -10.96 -3.04 0.28
C GLY A 149 -10.32 -2.02 1.21
N VAL A 150 -11.07 -0.98 1.57
CA VAL A 150 -10.56 0.14 2.38
C VAL A 150 -9.97 -0.36 3.71
N VAL A 151 -10.65 -1.29 4.37
CA VAL A 151 -10.20 -1.88 5.64
C VAL A 151 -8.90 -2.69 5.47
N HIS A 152 -8.77 -3.44 4.37
CA HIS A 152 -7.55 -4.18 4.04
C HIS A 152 -6.38 -3.25 3.68
N GLN A 153 -6.64 -2.18 2.92
CA GLN A 153 -5.62 -1.17 2.64
C GLN A 153 -5.16 -0.49 3.94
N GLU A 154 -6.09 -0.17 4.84
CA GLU A 154 -5.78 0.38 6.14
C GLU A 154 -4.92 -0.58 6.98
N ALA A 155 -5.23 -1.89 6.99
CA ALA A 155 -4.41 -2.88 7.66
C ALA A 155 -2.98 -2.97 7.11
N ARG A 156 -2.83 -2.88 5.78
CA ARG A 156 -1.51 -2.85 5.13
C ARG A 156 -0.72 -1.59 5.47
N VAL A 157 -1.38 -0.43 5.52
CA VAL A 157 -0.76 0.83 5.95
C VAL A 157 -0.39 0.74 7.44
N CYS A 158 -1.23 0.16 8.28
CA CYS A 158 -0.96 -0.05 9.70
C CYS A 158 0.33 -0.83 9.93
N CYS A 159 0.45 -1.99 9.28
CA CYS A 159 1.67 -2.81 9.32
C CYS A 159 2.90 -2.04 8.80
N SER A 160 2.74 -1.24 7.75
CA SER A 160 3.83 -0.43 7.20
C SER A 160 4.32 0.62 8.22
N VAL A 161 3.39 1.30 8.90
CA VAL A 161 3.71 2.29 9.94
C VAL A 161 4.40 1.63 11.14
N GLU A 162 3.95 0.45 11.58
CA GLU A 162 4.60 -0.32 12.65
C GLU A 162 6.06 -0.66 12.29
N ILE A 163 6.32 -1.08 11.05
CA ILE A 163 7.68 -1.35 10.57
C ILE A 163 8.53 -0.07 10.56
N MET A 164 7.94 1.05 10.14
CA MET A 164 8.61 2.36 10.16
C MET A 164 8.95 2.79 11.59
N GLU A 165 8.05 2.60 12.55
CA GLU A 165 8.30 2.87 13.97
C GLU A 165 9.48 2.05 14.49
N VAL A 166 9.50 0.74 14.23
CA VAL A 166 10.62 -0.14 14.59
C VAL A 166 11.93 0.32 13.94
N HIS A 167 11.88 0.76 12.67
CA HIS A 167 13.04 1.27 11.97
C HIS A 167 13.60 2.54 12.63
N VAL A 168 12.75 3.48 13.01
CA VAL A 168 13.15 4.70 13.73
C VAL A 168 13.82 4.36 15.05
N GLU A 169 13.27 3.39 15.80
CA GLU A 169 13.89 2.92 17.03
C GLU A 169 15.26 2.26 16.80
N HIS A 170 15.46 1.58 15.67
CA HIS A 170 16.77 1.05 15.28
C HIS A 170 17.77 2.16 14.99
N LEU A 171 17.33 3.24 14.31
CA LEU A 171 18.17 4.41 14.05
C LEU A 171 18.58 5.11 15.35
N LYS A 172 17.64 5.33 16.27
CA LYS A 172 17.92 5.92 17.59
C LYS A 172 18.99 5.15 18.35
N ARG A 173 18.88 3.82 18.40
CA ARG A 173 19.89 2.95 19.05
C ARG A 173 21.26 3.06 18.37
N ARG A 174 21.30 3.03 17.03
CA ARG A 174 22.56 3.16 16.28
C ARG A 174 23.23 4.51 16.54
N TYR A 175 22.47 5.60 16.52
CA TYR A 175 22.97 6.94 16.83
C TYR A 175 23.55 7.04 18.24
N ALA A 176 22.88 6.44 19.24
CA ALA A 176 23.38 6.42 20.61
C ALA A 176 24.72 5.68 20.74
N VAL A 177 24.87 4.55 20.05
CA VAL A 177 26.12 3.78 20.02
C VAL A 177 27.24 4.58 19.35
N GLU A 178 26.98 5.15 18.17
CA GLU A 178 27.98 5.94 17.44
C GLU A 178 28.42 7.18 18.23
N SER A 179 27.48 7.86 18.89
CA SER A 179 27.77 8.99 19.78
C SER A 179 28.66 8.59 20.96
N ALA A 180 28.43 7.42 21.56
CA ALA A 180 29.27 6.88 22.62
C ALA A 180 30.69 6.55 22.12
N GLU A 181 30.82 5.91 20.95
CA GLU A 181 32.11 5.59 20.33
C GLU A 181 32.91 6.85 19.97
N LEU A 182 32.25 7.88 19.42
CA LEU A 182 32.84 9.18 19.13
C LEU A 182 33.35 9.87 20.42
N LEU A 183 32.59 9.77 21.51
CA LEU A 183 33.02 10.29 22.81
C LEU A 183 34.26 9.54 23.33
N GLU A 184 34.29 8.22 23.21
CA GLU A 184 35.43 7.40 23.64
C GLU A 184 36.69 7.63 22.83
N THR A 185 36.56 7.77 21.51
CA THR A 185 37.69 8.09 20.62
C THR A 185 38.24 9.49 20.92
N ARG A 186 37.37 10.48 21.13
CA ARG A 186 37.77 11.82 21.58
C ARG A 186 38.51 11.78 22.92
N LYS A 187 38.03 10.99 23.89
CA LYS A 187 38.72 10.78 25.18
C LYS A 187 40.09 10.12 25.00
N ARG A 188 40.21 9.11 24.12
CA ARG A 188 41.49 8.45 23.79
C ARG A 188 42.49 9.44 23.18
N LEU A 189 42.06 10.30 22.27
CA LEU A 189 42.89 11.34 21.65
C LEU A 189 43.36 12.41 22.66
N LEU A 190 42.48 12.85 23.56
CA LEU A 190 42.85 13.80 24.61
C LEU A 190 43.88 13.20 25.58
N ARG A 191 43.70 11.93 25.96
CA ARG A 191 44.67 11.20 26.80
C ARG A 191 46.02 11.00 26.11
N SER A 192 46.04 10.69 24.81
CA SER A 192 47.29 10.54 24.06
C SER A 192 48.02 11.88 23.91
N ARG A 193 47.29 12.99 23.69
CA ARG A 193 47.88 14.34 23.66
C ARG A 193 48.49 14.73 25.02
N GLY A 194 47.83 14.38 26.13
CA GLY A 194 48.38 14.57 27.48
C GLY A 194 49.67 13.79 27.72
N ARG A 195 49.74 12.52 27.31
CA ARG A 195 50.97 11.70 27.43
C ARG A 195 52.13 12.23 26.59
N ASN A 196 51.86 12.76 25.40
CA ASN A 196 52.90 13.30 24.52
C ASN A 196 53.48 14.65 25.01
N HIS A 197 52.85 15.33 25.96
CA HIS A 197 53.36 16.56 26.59
C HIS A 197 54.04 16.32 27.95
N SER A 198 53.80 15.17 28.59
CA SER A 198 54.44 14.81 29.87
C SER A 198 55.75 14.03 29.72
N ASP A 199 56.12 13.64 28.49
CA ASP A 199 57.38 12.94 28.17
C ASP A 199 58.45 13.88 27.59
N SER A 200 58.26 15.20 27.79
CA SER A 200 59.14 16.26 27.26
C SER A 200 59.56 17.25 28.35
N GLU A 201 59.72 16.81 29.58
CA GLU A 201 60.43 17.59 30.60
C GLU A 201 61.53 16.70 31.17
N GLU A 202 62.76 17.22 31.08
CA GLU A 202 63.98 16.75 31.75
C GLU A 202 64.83 15.66 31.05
N GLY A 203 65.88 16.11 30.33
CA GLY A 203 67.06 15.26 30.09
C GLY A 203 67.83 15.45 28.78
N ASP A 204 68.77 16.39 28.80
CA ASP A 204 70.01 16.39 28.01
C ASP A 204 70.00 16.92 26.55
N VAL A 205 70.40 18.19 26.47
CA VAL A 205 70.72 18.95 25.26
C VAL A 205 72.10 18.52 24.75
N ARG A 206 72.29 17.28 24.29
CA ARG A 206 73.54 16.92 23.57
C ARG A 206 73.48 15.68 22.68
N ASN A 207 72.75 15.72 21.56
CA ASN A 207 73.22 15.08 20.31
C ASN A 207 72.30 15.32 19.10
N ARG A 208 72.17 16.58 18.66
CA ARG A 208 71.36 16.92 17.49
C ARG A 208 72.11 17.03 16.16
N PHE A 209 73.41 16.73 16.10
CA PHE A 209 74.16 16.83 14.85
C PHE A 209 75.30 15.81 14.80
N VAL A 210 75.03 14.59 14.34
CA VAL A 210 75.85 13.70 13.46
C VAL A 210 75.01 12.40 13.43
N ARG A 211 74.25 12.07 12.40
CA ARG A 211 74.68 11.23 11.25
C ARG A 211 73.51 11.23 10.26
N ARG A 212 73.60 12.06 9.22
CA ARG A 212 72.94 11.76 7.94
C ARG A 212 73.84 10.80 7.17
N ASP A 213 73.18 9.97 6.36
CA ASP A 213 73.69 9.03 5.35
C ASP A 213 74.37 7.75 5.85
N SER A 214 73.70 6.62 5.63
CA SER A 214 74.09 5.63 4.60
C SER A 214 73.28 4.32 4.71
N LEU A 215 72.56 3.99 3.63
CA LEU A 215 72.10 2.65 3.16
C LEU A 215 70.95 1.97 3.93
N GLN A 216 69.70 2.10 3.46
CA GLN A 216 69.07 1.18 2.49
C GLN A 216 69.11 -0.32 2.89
N THR A 217 68.02 -0.84 3.46
CA THR A 217 67.32 -2.01 2.89
C THR A 217 65.83 -1.94 3.26
N LEU A 218 65.00 -2.21 2.25
CA LEU A 218 63.55 -2.09 2.26
C LEU A 218 62.89 -3.13 3.18
N THR A 219 62.24 -2.69 4.26
CA THR A 219 61.13 -3.45 4.86
C THR A 219 59.83 -2.72 4.57
N ARG A 220 59.42 -2.80 3.29
CA ARG A 220 58.05 -2.48 2.87
C ARG A 220 57.12 -3.45 3.60
N ARG A 221 56.52 -3.03 4.72
CA ARG A 221 55.47 -3.79 5.39
C ARG A 221 54.35 -4.01 4.38
N ARG A 222 54.27 -5.23 3.84
CA ARG A 222 53.17 -5.69 2.98
C ARG A 222 51.90 -5.67 3.82
N VAL A 223 50.90 -4.92 3.37
CA VAL A 223 49.51 -5.08 3.82
C VAL A 223 48.92 -6.19 2.97
N SER A 224 48.47 -7.28 3.60
CA SER A 224 47.67 -8.31 2.94
C SER A 224 46.27 -7.76 2.71
N VAL A 225 45.93 -7.46 1.46
CA VAL A 225 44.56 -7.15 1.03
C VAL A 225 43.94 -8.46 0.60
N THR A 226 42.97 -8.96 1.35
CA THR A 226 42.12 -10.07 0.91
C THR A 226 41.11 -9.52 -0.10
N LEU A 227 41.22 -9.94 -1.36
CA LEU A 227 40.27 -9.60 -2.41
C LEU A 227 38.95 -10.35 -2.15
N ILE A 228 37.85 -9.62 -1.99
CA ILE A 228 36.49 -10.18 -2.00
C ILE A 228 36.17 -10.54 -3.46
N PRO A 229 35.83 -11.80 -3.79
CA PRO A 229 35.47 -12.16 -5.16
C PRO A 229 34.08 -11.58 -5.49
N THR A 230 34.00 -10.73 -6.50
CA THR A 230 32.76 -10.45 -7.22
C THR A 230 32.58 -11.56 -8.26
N GLY A 231 31.62 -12.46 -8.03
CA GLY A 231 31.34 -13.56 -8.95
C GLY A 231 30.19 -14.41 -8.46
N SER A 232 28.99 -14.08 -8.92
CA SER A 232 27.77 -14.87 -8.92
C SER A 232 27.99 -16.38 -9.03
N GLN A 233 27.48 -17.16 -8.07
CA GLN A 233 26.69 -18.37 -8.30
C GLN A 233 26.13 -18.91 -6.99
N VAL A 234 25.03 -19.65 -7.16
CA VAL A 234 23.96 -19.86 -6.19
C VAL A 234 24.29 -20.97 -5.18
N ARG A 235 23.84 -20.83 -3.93
CA ARG A 235 22.98 -21.83 -3.23
C ARG A 235 22.76 -21.47 -1.76
N ASN A 236 21.46 -21.50 -1.43
CA ASN A 236 20.88 -22.00 -0.19
C ASN A 236 21.26 -21.28 1.11
N SER A 237 20.51 -20.24 1.40
CA SER A 237 20.16 -19.86 2.77
C SER A 237 18.66 -19.60 2.79
N ASP A 238 17.96 -20.56 3.37
CA ASP A 238 16.66 -20.49 4.03
C ASP A 238 15.63 -19.54 3.43
N THR A 239 14.65 -20.17 2.80
CA THR A 239 13.36 -19.60 2.42
C THR A 239 12.73 -18.90 3.63
N ILE A 240 13.06 -17.62 3.82
CA ILE A 240 12.15 -16.68 4.47
C ILE A 240 10.95 -16.67 3.53
N ARG A 241 9.93 -17.44 3.91
CA ARG A 241 8.60 -17.31 3.33
C ARG A 241 8.16 -15.90 3.68
N LEU A 242 8.46 -14.95 2.80
CA LEU A 242 7.61 -13.80 2.61
C LEU A 242 6.26 -14.39 2.22
N THR A 243 5.41 -14.59 3.21
CA THR A 243 3.98 -14.65 2.96
C THR A 243 3.67 -13.41 2.13
N PRO A 244 3.06 -13.57 0.95
CA PRO A 244 2.62 -12.41 0.19
C PRO A 244 1.81 -11.54 1.13
N ILE A 245 2.10 -10.23 1.14
CA ILE A 245 1.37 -9.18 1.89
C ILE A 245 -0.08 -9.03 1.37
N PHE A 246 -0.56 -10.02 0.61
CA PHE A 246 -1.87 -10.10 -0.04
C PHE A 246 -2.78 -11.14 0.63
N ALA A 247 -2.47 -11.55 1.87
CA ALA A 247 -3.27 -12.52 2.62
C ALA A 247 -3.39 -12.09 4.10
N LEU A 248 -3.70 -10.81 4.30
CA LEU A 248 -4.23 -10.24 5.54
C LEU A 248 -5.36 -9.29 5.15
#